data_AF-A0A0Q0AF89-F1
#
_entry.id   AF-A0A0Q0AF89-F1
#
_cell.length_a   1.000
_cell.length_b   1.000
_cell.length_c   1.000
_cell.angle_alpha   90.00
_cell.angle_beta   90.00
_cell.angle_gamma   90.00
#
_symmetry.space_group_name_H-M   'P 1'
#
loop_
_entity.id
_entity.type
_entity.pdbx_description
1 polymer ?
#
loop_
_entity_poly.entity_id
_entity_poly.type
_entity_poly.pdbx_seq_one_letter_code
_entity_poly.pdbx_strand_id
1 'polypeptide(L)'
;MALLCTYTYDPLDRVSSLTPLAQAVSRRFYNGERLMAELQGETQRTFVRAGGHLLAQQNRDNDRVAATLIAGDRHNSVLHASNAGQQTDIAYSPYGHHDAAQPIAGLPGFNGEQPDPITGHYLLGNGYRAFNPVLMRFNSPDSLSPFGKGGLNAYAYCVGDPVSRIDPTGHFLVMPLGRRCKNSQLSPPLAH
;
A
#
# COMPACT_ATOMS: atom_id res chain seq x y z
N MET A 1 23.21 17.39 7.41
CA MET A 1 22.11 16.46 7.07
C MET A 1 21.23 16.33 8.30
N ALA A 2 19.96 16.69 8.23
CA ALA A 2 19.03 16.49 9.34
C ALA A 2 18.35 15.13 9.20
N LEU A 3 18.34 14.33 10.26
CA LEU A 3 17.62 13.05 10.30
C LEU A 3 16.13 13.34 10.52
N LEU A 4 15.29 13.05 9.53
CA LEU A 4 13.85 13.33 9.59
C LEU A 4 13.04 12.16 10.17
N CYS A 5 13.47 10.91 9.97
CA CYS A 5 12.87 9.75 10.59
C CYS A 5 13.81 8.55 10.58
N THR A 6 13.74 7.74 11.64
CA THR A 6 14.40 6.44 11.73
C THR A 6 13.37 5.32 11.64
N TYR A 7 13.66 4.30 10.85
CA TYR A 7 12.84 3.10 10.72
C TYR A 7 13.55 1.94 11.40
N THR A 8 12.81 1.13 12.17
CA THR A 8 13.32 -0.14 12.69
C THR A 8 12.48 -1.29 12.17
N TYR A 9 13.08 -2.48 12.14
CA TYR A 9 12.50 -3.67 11.53
C TYR A 9 12.42 -4.80 12.55
N ASP A 10 11.43 -5.66 12.40
CA ASP A 10 11.35 -6.92 13.13
C ASP A 10 12.17 -8.04 12.44
N PRO A 11 12.33 -9.22 13.06
CA PRO A 11 13.08 -10.33 12.46
C PRO A 11 12.49 -10.92 11.17
N LEU A 12 11.32 -10.44 10.72
CA LEU A 12 10.70 -10.82 9.45
C LEU A 12 10.87 -9.72 8.38
N ASP A 13 11.78 -8.77 8.61
CA ASP A 13 12.09 -7.63 7.73
C ASP A 13 10.90 -6.68 7.49
N ARG A 14 9.99 -6.57 8.46
CA ARG A 14 8.85 -5.65 8.42
C ARG A 14 9.10 -4.46 9.32
N VAL A 15 8.65 -3.27 8.91
CA VAL A 15 8.78 -2.04 9.71
C VAL A 15 8.04 -2.20 11.03
N SER A 16 8.79 -2.24 12.13
CA SER A 16 8.24 -2.38 13.48
C SER A 16 8.00 -1.03 14.14
N SER A 17 8.87 -0.04 13.88
CA SER A 17 8.68 1.33 14.36
C SER A 17 9.16 2.41 13.39
N LEU A 18 8.51 3.56 13.45
CA LEU A 18 8.93 4.80 12.80
C LEU A 18 9.17 5.84 13.91
N THR A 19 10.31 6.51 13.88
CA THR A 19 10.67 7.56 14.84
C THR A 19 10.85 8.87 14.06
N PRO A 20 9.77 9.63 13.80
CA PRO A 20 9.86 10.91 13.11
C PRO A 20 10.47 11.98 14.02
N LEU A 21 11.12 12.97 13.41
CA LEU A 21 11.70 14.10 14.12
C LEU A 21 10.60 14.90 14.83
N ALA A 22 10.78 15.14 16.13
CA ALA A 22 9.87 15.93 16.96
C ALA A 22 8.41 15.41 17.01
N GLN A 23 8.18 14.12 16.73
CA GLN A 23 6.88 13.48 16.89
C GLN A 23 7.00 12.21 17.75
N ALA A 24 5.87 11.73 18.25
CA ALA A 24 5.83 10.46 18.97
C ALA A 24 6.23 9.30 18.04
N VAL A 25 6.93 8.31 18.60
CA VAL A 25 7.27 7.06 17.91
C VAL A 25 5.99 6.36 17.50
N SER A 26 5.90 5.96 16.23
CA SER A 26 4.88 5.06 15.72
C SER A 26 5.38 3.62 15.83
N ARG A 27 4.53 2.72 16.34
CA ARG A 27 4.76 1.27 16.42
C ARG A 27 3.69 0.54 15.63
N ARG A 28 4.09 -0.40 14.80
CA ARG A 28 3.20 -1.15 13.90
C ARG A 28 3.04 -2.60 14.35
N PHE A 29 1.80 -3.09 14.28
CA PHE A 29 1.43 -4.44 14.71
C PHE A 29 0.75 -5.19 13.57
N TYR A 30 1.20 -6.40 13.34
CA TYR A 30 0.85 -7.20 12.17
C TYR A 30 0.10 -8.48 12.57
N ASN A 31 -0.85 -8.88 11.74
CA ASN A 31 -1.43 -10.23 11.75
C ASN A 31 -1.08 -10.91 10.42
N GLY A 32 -0.14 -11.86 10.47
CA GLY A 32 0.55 -12.34 9.27
C GLY A 32 1.25 -11.17 8.56
N GLU A 33 1.05 -11.04 7.26
CA GLU A 33 1.62 -9.94 6.44
C GLU A 33 0.78 -8.66 6.45
N ARG A 34 -0.29 -8.58 7.24
CA ARG A 34 -1.21 -7.42 7.22
C ARG A 34 -1.02 -6.54 8.43
N LEU A 35 -0.80 -5.24 8.19
CA LEU A 35 -0.85 -4.22 9.23
C LEU A 35 -2.27 -4.16 9.82
N MET A 36 -2.39 -4.43 11.12
CA MET A 36 -3.65 -4.43 11.86
C MET A 36 -3.82 -3.18 12.71
N ALA A 37 -2.74 -2.72 13.34
CA ALA A 37 -2.79 -1.55 14.20
C ALA A 37 -1.48 -0.76 14.17
N GLU A 38 -1.61 0.53 14.45
CA GLU A 38 -0.52 1.48 14.62
C GLU A 38 -0.75 2.25 15.93
N LEU A 39 0.27 2.32 16.78
CA LEU A 39 0.26 3.12 18.01
C LEU A 39 1.25 4.27 17.83
N GLN A 40 0.76 5.51 17.89
CA GLN A 40 1.59 6.71 17.81
C GLN A 40 1.29 7.63 18.99
N GLY A 41 2.17 7.65 20.00
CA GLY A 41 1.88 8.30 21.28
C GLY A 41 0.67 7.64 21.95
N GLU A 42 -0.35 8.44 22.28
CA GLU A 42 -1.62 7.98 22.87
C GLU A 42 -2.68 7.62 21.80
N THR A 43 -2.39 7.86 20.51
CA THR A 43 -3.30 7.58 19.40
C THR A 43 -3.10 6.14 18.92
N GLN A 44 -4.16 5.34 18.99
CA GLN A 44 -4.23 4.03 18.37
C GLN A 44 -5.06 4.07 17.10
N ARG A 45 -4.49 3.61 15.98
CA ARG A 45 -5.22 3.36 14.74
C ARG A 45 -5.36 1.87 14.54
N THR A 46 -6.57 1.42 14.22
CA THR A 46 -6.87 0.01 13.92
C THR A 46 -7.50 -0.09 12.54
N PHE A 47 -7.00 -0.99 11.70
CA PHE A 47 -7.45 -1.19 10.33
C PHE A 47 -8.40 -2.38 10.26
N VAL A 48 -9.66 -2.13 9.90
CA VAL A 48 -10.71 -3.14 9.83
C VAL A 48 -10.86 -3.62 8.39
N ARG A 49 -10.69 -4.92 8.19
CA ARG A 49 -10.72 -5.56 6.87
C ARG A 49 -11.70 -6.73 6.84
N ALA A 50 -12.39 -6.93 5.73
CA ALA A 50 -13.16 -8.15 5.45
C ALA A 50 -12.97 -8.57 3.99
N GLY A 51 -12.83 -9.88 3.76
CA GLY A 51 -12.55 -10.40 2.42
C GLY A 51 -11.24 -9.88 1.79
N GLY A 52 -10.31 -9.35 2.59
CA GLY A 52 -9.08 -8.71 2.11
C GLY A 52 -9.20 -7.22 1.80
N HIS A 53 -10.42 -6.67 1.77
CA HIS A 53 -10.66 -5.24 1.55
C HIS A 53 -10.66 -4.45 2.85
N LEU A 54 -10.10 -3.25 2.82
CA LEU A 54 -10.15 -2.27 3.89
C LEU A 54 -11.52 -1.59 3.89
N LEU A 55 -12.23 -1.73 5.00
CA LEU A 55 -13.60 -1.22 5.13
C LEU A 55 -13.70 -0.05 6.11
N ALA A 56 -12.82 -0.01 7.10
CA ALA A 56 -12.79 1.08 8.06
C ALA A 56 -11.42 1.24 8.71
N GLN A 57 -11.20 2.43 9.23
CA GLN A 57 -10.15 2.74 10.19
C GLN A 57 -10.79 3.26 11.46
N GLN A 58 -10.40 2.71 12.60
CA GLN A 58 -10.78 3.24 13.91
C GLN A 58 -9.60 3.98 14.51
N ASN A 59 -9.80 5.24 14.86
CA ASN A 59 -8.86 6.04 15.64
C ASN A 59 -9.37 6.12 17.07
N ARG A 60 -8.53 5.74 18.02
CA ARG A 60 -8.78 5.90 19.45
C ARG A 60 -7.73 6.84 20.02
N ASP A 61 -8.20 7.96 20.56
CA ASP A 61 -7.41 8.96 21.26
C ASP A 61 -7.91 9.03 22.70
N ASN A 62 -7.18 8.41 23.63
CA ASN A 62 -7.63 8.21 25.01
C ASN A 62 -9.04 7.56 25.07
N ASP A 63 -10.04 8.32 25.51
CA ASP A 63 -11.44 7.87 25.63
C ASP A 63 -12.29 8.15 24.38
N ARG A 64 -11.77 8.92 23.41
CA ARG A 64 -12.48 9.21 22.17
C ARG A 64 -12.20 8.13 21.14
N VAL A 65 -13.27 7.61 20.55
CA VAL A 65 -13.20 6.65 19.46
C VAL A 65 -13.94 7.22 18.27
N ALA A 66 -13.25 7.34 17.14
CA ALA A 66 -13.81 7.73 15.85
C ALA A 66 -13.58 6.62 14.84
N ALA A 67 -14.59 6.35 14.02
CA ALA A 67 -14.50 5.37 12.95
C ALA A 67 -14.67 6.07 11.59
N THR A 68 -13.68 5.94 10.74
CA THR A 68 -13.74 6.35 9.34
C THR A 68 -14.10 5.14 8.50
N LEU A 69 -15.26 5.18 7.84
CA LEU A 69 -15.63 4.20 6.83
C LEU A 69 -14.88 4.48 5.54
N ILE A 70 -14.43 3.43 4.88
CA ILE A 70 -13.56 3.50 3.71
C ILE A 70 -14.20 2.70 2.58
N ALA A 71 -14.26 3.32 1.40
CA ALA A 71 -14.57 2.64 0.16
C ALA A 71 -13.36 2.73 -0.77
N GLY A 72 -12.93 1.57 -1.27
CA GLY A 72 -11.79 1.47 -2.16
C GLY A 72 -12.08 0.70 -3.45
N ASP A 73 -11.10 0.69 -4.33
CA ASP A 73 -11.17 -0.05 -5.58
C ASP A 73 -10.84 -1.55 -5.41
N ARG A 74 -10.79 -2.28 -6.54
CA ARG A 74 -10.41 -3.71 -6.56
C ARG A 74 -8.98 -3.99 -6.08
N HIS A 75 -8.10 -3.00 -6.10
CA HIS A 75 -6.72 -3.09 -5.63
C HIS A 75 -6.59 -2.60 -4.19
N ASN A 76 -7.72 -2.23 -3.56
CA ASN A 76 -7.82 -1.71 -2.21
C ASN A 76 -7.31 -0.27 -2.03
N SER A 77 -7.13 0.48 -3.12
CA SER A 77 -6.84 1.91 -3.08
C SER A 77 -8.05 2.66 -2.55
N VAL A 78 -7.86 3.52 -1.54
CA VAL A 78 -8.96 4.24 -0.88
C VAL A 78 -9.45 5.41 -1.73
N LEU A 79 -10.66 5.31 -2.28
CA LEU A 79 -11.25 6.35 -3.14
C LEU A 79 -12.14 7.31 -2.35
N HIS A 80 -12.81 6.80 -1.32
CA HIS A 80 -13.69 7.58 -0.46
C HIS A 80 -13.48 7.22 1.01
N ALA A 81 -13.45 8.24 1.85
CA ALA A 81 -13.44 8.11 3.30
C ALA A 81 -14.55 8.98 3.90
N SER A 82 -15.29 8.43 4.87
CA SER A 82 -16.35 9.18 5.56
C SER A 82 -16.26 9.01 7.07
N ASN A 83 -16.28 10.11 7.81
CA ASN A 83 -16.29 10.13 9.27
C ASN A 83 -17.19 11.26 9.76
N ALA A 84 -18.11 10.95 10.69
CA ALA A 84 -18.98 11.94 11.34
C ALA A 84 -19.70 12.92 10.37
N GLY A 85 -20.09 12.44 9.19
CA GLY A 85 -20.77 13.24 8.16
C GLY A 85 -19.83 14.03 7.23
N GLN A 86 -18.53 14.09 7.53
CA GLN A 86 -17.52 14.61 6.61
C GLN A 86 -17.09 13.52 5.63
N GLN A 87 -17.03 13.86 4.35
CA GLN A 87 -16.58 12.98 3.28
C GLN A 87 -15.33 13.55 2.61
N THR A 88 -14.42 12.64 2.26
CA THR A 88 -13.19 12.94 1.55
C THR A 88 -13.10 12.02 0.34
N ASP A 89 -12.99 12.61 -0.83
CA ASP A 89 -12.76 11.90 -2.08
C ASP A 89 -11.29 12.02 -2.48
N ILE A 90 -10.72 10.92 -2.96
CA ILE A 90 -9.31 10.80 -3.26
C ILE A 90 -9.15 10.26 -4.67
N ALA A 91 -8.30 10.91 -5.44
CA ALA A 91 -7.99 10.51 -6.81
C ALA A 91 -6.52 10.17 -6.94
N TYR A 92 -6.23 9.01 -7.55
CA TYR A 92 -4.87 8.57 -7.80
C TYR A 92 -4.57 8.53 -9.29
N SER A 93 -3.33 8.82 -9.65
CA SER A 93 -2.75 8.38 -10.90
C SER A 93 -2.67 6.85 -10.93
N PRO A 94 -2.46 6.22 -12.10
CA PRO A 94 -2.20 4.79 -12.20
C PRO A 94 -1.08 4.28 -11.29
N TYR A 95 -0.10 5.14 -10.97
CA TYR A 95 1.03 4.83 -10.11
C TYR A 95 0.84 5.29 -8.66
N GLY A 96 -0.38 5.61 -8.23
CA GLY A 96 -0.68 5.95 -6.84
C GLY A 96 -0.32 7.38 -6.41
N HIS A 97 0.07 8.24 -7.36
CA HIS A 97 0.29 9.66 -7.08
C HIS A 97 -1.04 10.36 -6.86
N HIS A 98 -1.13 11.20 -5.84
CA HIS A 98 -2.28 12.04 -5.52
C HIS A 98 -1.80 13.44 -5.19
N ASP A 99 -2.72 14.41 -5.22
CA ASP A 99 -2.42 15.79 -4.87
C ASP A 99 -2.15 15.92 -3.37
N ALA A 100 -1.04 16.53 -2.98
CA ALA A 100 -0.66 16.76 -1.59
C ALA A 100 -1.67 17.64 -0.83
N ALA A 101 -2.51 18.40 -1.54
CA ALA A 101 -3.60 19.15 -0.94
C ALA A 101 -4.76 18.26 -0.44
N GLN A 102 -4.84 16.99 -0.87
CA GLN A 102 -5.89 16.07 -0.43
C GLN A 102 -5.64 15.61 1.02
N PRO A 103 -6.66 15.64 1.90
CA PRO A 103 -6.51 15.34 3.32
C PRO A 103 -6.51 13.84 3.58
N ILE A 104 -5.44 13.15 3.13
CA ILE A 104 -5.27 11.70 3.31
C ILE A 104 -4.36 11.35 4.50
N ALA A 105 -3.93 12.35 5.26
CA ALA A 105 -2.98 12.17 6.35
C ALA A 105 -3.49 11.14 7.37
N GLY A 106 -2.72 10.07 7.56
CA GLY A 106 -3.05 9.00 8.49
C GLY A 106 -4.08 7.98 7.97
N LEU A 107 -4.62 8.14 6.77
CA LEU A 107 -5.46 7.15 6.10
C LEU A 107 -4.60 6.23 5.20
N PRO A 108 -4.96 4.93 5.07
CA PRO A 108 -4.46 4.10 3.99
C PRO A 108 -4.81 4.73 2.64
N GLY A 109 -3.86 4.68 1.71
CA GLY A 109 -3.98 5.30 0.40
C GLY A 109 -4.02 4.27 -0.72
N PHE A 110 -3.13 4.42 -1.69
CA PHE A 110 -2.98 3.51 -2.84
C PHE A 110 -2.70 2.07 -2.39
N ASN A 111 -3.37 1.09 -3.01
CA ASN A 111 -3.35 -0.33 -2.65
C ASN A 111 -3.68 -0.63 -1.17
N GLY A 112 -4.26 0.33 -0.44
CA GLY A 112 -4.51 0.22 0.99
C GLY A 112 -3.25 0.27 1.84
N GLU A 113 -2.15 0.78 1.27
CA GLU A 113 -0.91 1.11 1.95
C GLU A 113 -0.91 2.57 2.37
N GLN A 114 -0.41 2.85 3.56
CA GLN A 114 -0.32 4.21 4.06
C GLN A 114 0.90 4.90 3.42
N PRO A 115 0.73 6.09 2.81
CA PRO A 115 1.87 6.87 2.34
C PRO A 115 2.72 7.30 3.55
N ASP A 116 4.03 7.24 3.40
CA ASP A 116 4.97 7.72 4.39
C ASP A 116 4.75 9.24 4.59
N PRO A 117 4.49 9.71 5.82
CA PRO A 117 4.11 11.11 6.06
C PRO A 117 5.23 12.11 5.75
N ILE A 118 6.47 11.67 5.61
CA ILE A 118 7.63 12.55 5.35
C ILE A 118 7.94 12.61 3.85
N THR A 119 7.94 11.46 3.18
CA THR A 119 8.38 11.34 1.79
C THR A 119 7.25 11.21 0.79
N GLY A 120 6.03 10.86 1.22
CA GLY A 120 4.90 10.54 0.35
C GLY A 120 5.06 9.23 -0.43
N HIS A 121 6.10 8.45 -0.13
CA HIS A 121 6.35 7.14 -0.74
C HIS A 121 5.48 6.06 -0.11
N TYR A 122 5.30 4.94 -0.80
CA TYR A 122 4.66 3.75 -0.23
C TYR A 122 5.73 2.72 0.15
N LEU A 123 5.71 2.26 1.40
CA LEU A 123 6.63 1.25 1.92
C LEU A 123 6.09 -0.16 1.65
N LEU A 124 6.14 -0.57 0.37
CA LEU A 124 5.58 -1.85 -0.09
C LEU A 124 6.36 -3.04 0.48
N GLY A 125 5.69 -4.20 0.59
CA GLY A 125 6.27 -5.37 1.25
C GLY A 125 6.53 -5.13 2.73
N ASN A 126 5.64 -4.40 3.41
CA ASN A 126 5.77 -4.05 4.83
C ASN A 126 7.06 -3.30 5.19
N GLY A 127 7.66 -2.56 4.24
CA GLY A 127 8.93 -1.87 4.45
C GLY A 127 10.08 -2.35 3.59
N TYR A 128 9.91 -3.44 2.84
CA TYR A 128 10.96 -3.99 2.01
C TYR A 128 11.51 -2.98 0.99
N ARG A 129 10.62 -2.29 0.25
CA ARG A 129 11.02 -1.25 -0.71
C ARG A 129 10.13 -0.01 -0.65
N ALA A 130 10.79 1.14 -0.66
CA ALA A 130 10.11 2.42 -0.87
C ALA A 130 9.79 2.60 -2.36
N PHE A 131 8.50 2.60 -2.69
CA PHE A 131 7.97 2.93 -4.00
C PHE A 131 7.68 4.42 -4.09
N ASN A 132 8.22 5.07 -5.11
CA ASN A 132 8.00 6.48 -5.40
C ASN A 132 6.89 6.62 -6.46
N PRO A 133 5.70 7.11 -6.09
CA PRO A 133 4.58 7.26 -7.02
C PRO A 133 4.80 8.37 -8.06
N VAL A 134 5.67 9.34 -7.79
CA VAL A 134 6.01 10.44 -8.73
C VAL A 134 7.00 9.94 -9.78
N LEU A 135 8.02 9.20 -9.37
CA LEU A 135 9.01 8.59 -10.28
C LEU A 135 8.54 7.26 -10.87
N MET A 136 7.40 6.74 -10.43
CA MET A 136 6.76 5.51 -10.92
C MET A 136 7.65 4.26 -10.77
N ARG A 137 8.52 4.23 -9.74
CA ARG A 137 9.53 3.17 -9.56
C ARG A 137 9.93 2.98 -8.10
N PHE A 138 10.64 1.90 -7.82
CA PHE A 138 11.29 1.68 -6.53
C PHE A 138 12.56 2.52 -6.36
N ASN A 139 12.89 2.87 -5.13
CA ASN A 139 14.13 3.59 -4.80
C ASN A 139 15.33 2.65 -4.57
N SER A 140 15.08 1.35 -4.39
CA SER A 140 16.10 0.31 -4.25
C SER A 140 15.90 -0.80 -5.29
N PRO A 141 17.01 -1.41 -5.77
CA PRO A 141 16.92 -2.52 -6.72
C PRO A 141 16.33 -3.78 -6.07
N ASP A 142 15.61 -4.58 -6.83
CA ASP A 142 15.14 -5.90 -6.42
C ASP A 142 16.30 -6.89 -6.28
N SER A 143 16.39 -7.59 -5.15
CA SER A 143 17.41 -8.64 -4.97
C SER A 143 17.17 -9.86 -5.86
N LEU A 144 15.96 -10.04 -6.39
CA LEU A 144 15.60 -11.09 -7.34
C LEU A 144 15.79 -10.66 -8.80
N SER A 145 16.25 -9.45 -9.07
CA SER A 145 16.64 -9.02 -10.42
C SER A 145 18.14 -9.24 -10.66
N PRO A 146 18.59 -9.45 -11.91
CA PRO A 146 17.78 -9.55 -13.13
C PRO A 146 17.32 -10.98 -13.48
N PHE A 147 17.86 -12.00 -12.83
CA PHE A 147 17.69 -13.41 -13.24
C PHE A 147 16.64 -14.20 -12.45
N GLY A 148 16.06 -13.61 -11.41
CA GLY A 148 14.96 -14.19 -10.65
C GLY A 148 13.61 -13.57 -11.01
N LYS A 149 12.68 -13.55 -10.05
CA LYS A 149 11.30 -13.11 -10.27
C LYS A 149 11.12 -11.59 -10.46
N GLY A 150 12.13 -10.79 -10.09
CA GLY A 150 12.09 -9.32 -10.25
C GLY A 150 12.23 -8.87 -11.71
N GLY A 151 12.65 -9.76 -12.61
CA GLY A 151 12.82 -9.45 -14.04
C GLY A 151 14.00 -8.51 -14.30
N LEU A 152 14.17 -8.11 -15.56
CA LEU A 152 15.38 -7.41 -16.02
C LEU A 152 15.57 -6.02 -15.38
N ASN A 153 14.49 -5.28 -15.15
CA ASN A 153 14.54 -3.94 -14.56
C ASN A 153 14.33 -4.03 -13.05
N ALA A 154 15.42 -3.92 -12.29
CA ALA A 154 15.42 -4.01 -10.83
C ALA A 154 14.60 -2.92 -10.11
N TYR A 155 14.21 -1.85 -10.80
CA TYR A 155 13.46 -0.73 -10.21
C TYR A 155 12.00 -0.68 -10.66
N ALA A 156 11.58 -1.53 -11.60
CA ALA A 156 10.25 -1.46 -12.20
C ALA A 156 9.15 -1.82 -11.20
N TYR A 157 8.08 -1.02 -11.18
CA TYR A 157 6.84 -1.36 -10.50
C TYR A 157 5.84 -1.98 -11.48
N CYS A 158 5.22 -3.10 -11.10
CA CYS A 158 4.20 -3.81 -11.89
C CYS A 158 4.57 -4.11 -13.36
N VAL A 159 5.87 -4.13 -13.69
CA VAL A 159 6.37 -4.24 -15.08
C VAL A 159 5.75 -3.16 -15.99
N GLY A 160 5.48 -1.97 -15.45
CA GLY A 160 4.90 -0.84 -16.18
C GLY A 160 3.38 -0.84 -16.35
N ASP A 161 2.66 -1.80 -15.76
CA ASP A 161 1.19 -1.86 -15.82
C ASP A 161 0.54 -1.94 -14.43
N PRO A 162 0.55 -0.84 -13.66
CA PRO A 162 -0.04 -0.78 -12.31
C PRO A 162 -1.58 -0.73 -12.31
N VAL A 163 -2.21 -0.55 -13.48
CA VAL A 163 -3.68 -0.57 -13.59
C VAL A 163 -4.18 -2.01 -13.59
N SER A 164 -3.49 -2.94 -14.25
CA SER A 164 -3.93 -4.34 -14.31
C SER A 164 -3.30 -5.23 -13.23
N ARG A 165 -2.22 -4.79 -12.59
CA ARG A 165 -1.41 -5.58 -11.65
C ARG A 165 -1.16 -4.85 -10.34
N ILE A 166 -0.85 -5.62 -9.31
CA ILE A 166 -0.41 -5.14 -8.00
C ILE A 166 0.88 -5.89 -7.65
N ASP A 167 1.80 -5.25 -6.94
CA ASP A 167 2.95 -5.90 -6.30
C ASP A 167 2.87 -5.67 -4.78
N PRO A 168 2.16 -6.53 -4.03
CA PRO A 168 1.96 -6.36 -2.59
C PRO A 168 3.25 -6.57 -1.78
N THR A 169 4.14 -7.45 -2.25
CA THR A 169 5.40 -7.79 -1.58
C THR A 169 6.54 -6.84 -1.93
N GLY A 170 6.34 -6.02 -2.98
CA GLY A 170 7.42 -5.24 -3.55
C GLY A 170 8.52 -6.14 -4.08
N HIS A 171 8.22 -7.29 -4.69
CA HIS A 171 9.20 -8.22 -5.27
C HIS A 171 8.71 -8.83 -6.58
N PHE A 172 7.43 -9.17 -6.65
CA PHE A 172 6.87 -9.78 -7.84
C PHE A 172 5.36 -9.52 -7.90
N LEU A 173 4.90 -9.33 -9.13
CA LEU A 173 3.50 -9.05 -9.41
C LEU A 173 2.58 -10.19 -8.95
N VAL A 174 1.40 -9.81 -8.48
CA VAL A 174 0.25 -10.69 -8.33
C VAL A 174 -0.82 -10.20 -9.30
N MET A 175 -1.29 -11.09 -10.17
CA MET A 175 -2.49 -10.85 -10.95
C MET A 175 -3.70 -11.07 -10.02
N PRO A 176 -4.58 -10.07 -9.81
CA PRO A 176 -5.83 -10.34 -9.10
C PRO A 176 -6.59 -11.43 -9.88
N LEU A 177 -7.00 -12.50 -9.17
CA LEU A 177 -7.62 -13.68 -9.75
C LEU A 177 -9.01 -13.32 -10.29
N GLY A 178 -9.06 -12.76 -11.50
CA GLY A 178 -10.30 -12.29 -12.14
C GLY A 178 -10.29 -12.31 -13.66
N ARG A 179 -9.17 -12.68 -14.30
CA ARG A 179 -9.10 -12.90 -15.75
C ARG A 179 -8.65 -14.33 -16.07
N ARG A 180 -9.50 -15.32 -15.78
CA ARG A 180 -9.57 -16.47 -16.69
C ARG A 180 -10.36 -16.02 -17.92
N CYS A 181 -9.66 -15.43 -18.88
CA CYS A 181 -10.17 -15.42 -20.24
C CYS A 181 -10.13 -16.88 -20.70
N LYS A 182 -11.26 -17.59 -20.59
CA LYS A 182 -11.46 -18.85 -21.31
C LYS A 182 -11.62 -18.47 -22.78
N ASN A 183 -10.53 -18.46 -23.54
CA ASN A 183 -10.56 -18.52 -25.00
C ASN A 183 -9.53 -19.57 -25.39
N SER A 184 -9.78 -20.51 -26.26
CA SER A 184 -10.96 -21.01 -26.97
C SER A 184 -10.38 -22.20 -27.72
N GLN A 185 -11.08 -23.33 -27.73
CA GLN A 185 -10.64 -24.51 -28.47
C GLN A 185 -10.27 -24.11 -29.90
N LEU A 186 -9.01 -24.36 -30.29
CA LEU A 186 -8.65 -24.34 -31.70
C LEU A 186 -9.36 -25.51 -32.37
N SER A 187 -10.36 -25.22 -33.20
CA SER A 187 -10.87 -26.17 -34.19
C SER A 187 -9.75 -26.45 -35.21
N PRO A 188 -9.47 -27.71 -35.58
CA PRO A 188 -8.49 -27.99 -36.63
C PRO A 188 -9.06 -27.61 -38.02
N PRO A 189 -8.20 -27.28 -39.00
CA PRO A 189 -8.65 -26.93 -40.34
C PRO A 189 -9.15 -28.17 -41.09
N LEU A 190 -10.24 -28.01 -41.82
CA LEU A 190 -10.73 -28.97 -42.82
C LEU A 190 -9.72 -29.08 -43.97
N ALA A 191 -9.25 -30.28 -44.23
CA ALA A 191 -8.49 -30.61 -45.42
C ALA A 191 -9.44 -30.70 -46.63
N HIS A 192 -9.08 -30.03 -47.72
CA HIS A 192 -9.53 -30.33 -49.08
C HIS A 192 -8.31 -30.64 -49.93
#